data_AF-A0A0M3JCN3-F1
#
_entry.id   AF-A0A0M3JCN3-F1
#
_cell.length_a   1.000
_cell.length_b   1.000
_cell.length_c   1.000
_cell.angle_alpha   90.00
_cell.angle_beta   90.00
_cell.angle_gamma   90.00
#
_symmetry.space_group_name_H-M   'P 1'
#
loop_
_entity.id
_entity.type
_entity.pdbx_description
1 polymer ?
#
loop_
_entity_poly.entity_id
_entity_poly.type
_entity_poly.pdbx_seq_one_letter_code
_entity_poly.pdbx_strand_id
1 'polypeptide(L)' 'MASAANFATTVKSLTNRVAIITASTKGIGFAIAKRLGLDGAAVVVSSRKEDNVRVSVPSIN' A
#
# COMPACT_ATOMS: atom_id res chain seq x y z
N MET A 1 35.48 -10.87 -0.01
CA MET A 1 34.09 -11.36 -0.14
C MET A 1 33.18 -10.30 0.45
N ALA A 2 32.53 -9.53 -0.43
CA ALA A 2 31.79 -8.33 -0.08
C ALA A 2 30.59 -8.68 0.82
N SER A 3 30.50 -7.99 1.96
CA SER A 3 29.38 -8.06 2.89
C SER A 3 28.08 -7.75 2.14
N ALA A 4 27.15 -8.71 2.18
CA ALA A 4 25.81 -8.58 1.62
C ALA A 4 25.17 -7.28 2.12
N ALA A 5 24.63 -6.50 1.18
CA ALA A 5 23.91 -5.27 1.45
C ALA A 5 22.82 -5.55 2.50
N ASN A 6 22.82 -4.76 3.57
CA ASN A 6 21.71 -4.64 4.51
C ASN A 6 20.43 -4.36 3.73
N PHE A 7 19.62 -5.38 3.47
CA PHE A 7 18.23 -5.20 3.10
C PHE A 7 17.54 -4.66 4.35
N ALA A 8 17.29 -3.35 4.33
CA ALA A 8 16.85 -2.56 5.47
C ALA A 8 15.78 -3.30 6.28
N THR A 9 16.15 -3.50 7.53
CA THR A 9 15.37 -3.75 8.73
C THR A 9 13.92 -3.27 8.64
N THR A 10 13.03 -4.09 9.19
CA THR A 10 11.62 -3.89 9.55
C THR A 10 11.34 -2.54 10.22
N VAL A 11 11.39 -1.44 9.47
CA VAL A 11 10.81 -0.16 9.87
C VAL A 11 9.49 0.00 9.13
N LYS A 12 8.37 0.11 9.88
CA LYS A 12 7.11 0.69 9.40
C LYS A 12 7.36 2.17 9.05
N SER A 13 8.08 2.37 7.94
CA SER A 13 8.68 3.63 7.53
C SER A 13 7.63 4.68 7.13
N LEU A 14 6.37 4.27 6.95
CA LEU A 14 5.32 5.11 6.39
C LEU A 14 4.26 5.51 7.43
N THR A 15 4.53 5.26 8.71
CA THR A 15 3.69 5.75 9.81
C THR A 15 3.51 7.27 9.70
N ASN A 16 2.27 7.77 9.84
CA ASN A 16 1.88 9.17 9.64
C ASN A 16 2.06 9.74 8.22
N ARG A 17 2.24 8.89 7.21
CA ARG A 17 2.20 9.31 5.79
C ARG A 17 0.85 8.96 5.18
N VAL A 18 0.40 9.79 4.25
CA VAL A 18 -0.78 9.51 3.42
C VAL A 18 -0.30 9.10 2.02
N ALA A 19 -0.74 7.94 1.55
CA ALA A 19 -0.46 7.43 0.22
C ALA A 19 -1.74 7.45 -0.62
N ILE A 20 -1.73 8.18 -1.75
CA ILE A 20 -2.83 8.21 -2.71
C ILE A 20 -2.45 7.32 -3.89
N ILE A 21 -3.22 6.27 -4.12
CA ILE A 21 -2.99 5.35 -5.25
C ILE A 21 -4.23 5.39 -6.15
N THR A 22 -4.04 5.78 -7.41
CA THR A 22 -5.08 5.75 -8.43
C THR A 22 -5.18 4.35 -9.06
N ALA A 23 -6.36 3.98 -9.56
CA ALA A 23 -6.61 2.65 -10.14
C ALA A 23 -6.21 1.48 -9.21
N SER A 24 -6.45 1.65 -7.91
CA SER A 24 -5.93 0.80 -6.83
C SER A 24 -6.88 -0.27 -6.32
N THR A 25 -7.96 -0.51 -7.05
CA THR A 25 -8.98 -1.49 -6.67
C THR A 25 -8.66 -2.92 -7.12
N LYS A 26 -7.71 -3.09 -8.06
CA LYS A 26 -7.27 -4.41 -8.56
C LYS A 26 -5.80 -4.37 -8.99
N GLY A 27 -5.23 -5.55 -9.23
CA GLY A 27 -3.91 -5.70 -9.84
C GLY A 27 -2.79 -5.04 -9.04
N ILE A 28 -1.87 -4.38 -9.75
CA ILE A 28 -0.66 -3.79 -9.17
C ILE A 28 -1.00 -2.66 -8.19
N GLY A 29 -1.96 -1.79 -8.53
CA GLY A 29 -2.35 -0.68 -7.66
C GLY A 29 -2.92 -1.16 -6.32
N PHE A 30 -3.64 -2.28 -6.31
CA PHE A 30 -4.13 -2.91 -5.09
C PHE A 30 -3.00 -3.55 -4.26
N ALA A 31 -2.06 -4.24 -4.91
CA ALA A 31 -0.90 -4.81 -4.22
C ALA A 31 -0.04 -3.73 -3.55
N ILE A 32 0.16 -2.59 -4.22
CA ILE A 32 0.85 -1.43 -3.68
C ILE A 32 0.07 -0.85 -2.49
N ALA A 33 -1.23 -0.59 -2.65
CA ALA A 33 -2.07 -0.05 -1.59
C ALA A 33 -1.99 -0.92 -0.32
N LYS A 34 -2.09 -2.25 -0.47
CA LYS A 34 -1.96 -3.20 0.63
C LYS A 34 -0.58 -3.17 1.28
N ARG A 35 0.50 -3.13 0.49
CA ARG A 35 1.86 -3.07 1.04
C ARG A 35 2.10 -1.77 1.83
N LEU A 36 1.67 -0.64 1.28
CA LEU A 36 1.83 0.67 1.94
C LEU A 36 0.99 0.77 3.22
N GLY A 37 -0.21 0.17 3.24
CA GLY A 37 -1.05 0.05 4.43
C GLY A 37 -0.36 -0.76 5.54
N LEU A 38 0.18 -1.93 5.19
CA LEU A 38 0.95 -2.77 6.12
C LEU A 38 2.20 -2.07 6.68
N ASP A 39 2.84 -1.22 5.86
CA ASP A 39 3.99 -0.40 6.25
C ASP A 39 3.59 0.82 7.11
N GLY A 40 2.29 1.01 7.40
CA GLY A 40 1.75 1.98 8.35
C GLY A 40 1.20 3.27 7.74
N ALA A 41 1.09 3.35 6.41
CA ALA A 41 0.53 4.53 5.75
C ALA A 41 -0.99 4.58 5.86
N ALA A 42 -1.56 5.78 5.93
CA ALA A 42 -2.97 6.02 5.62
C ALA A 42 -3.14 5.94 4.10
N VAL A 43 -3.95 5.01 3.62
CA VAL A 43 -4.06 4.71 2.18
C VAL A 43 -5.38 5.23 1.63
N VAL A 44 -5.31 6.01 0.54
CA VAL A 44 -6.46 6.45 -0.24
C VAL A 44 -6.52 5.66 -1.54
N VAL A 45 -7.64 4.98 -1.76
CA VAL A 45 -7.91 4.23 -2.97
C VAL A 45 -8.94 4.92 -3.85
N SER A 46 -8.75 4.82 -5.18
CA SER A 46 -9.62 5.46 -6.17
C SER A 46 -9.87 4.55 -7.37
N SER A 47 -11.09 4.62 -7.90
CA SER A 47 -11.55 3.90 -9.09
C SER A 47 -12.69 4.66 -9.76
N ARG A 48 -13.03 4.25 -10.99
CA ARG A 48 -14.16 4.81 -11.76
C ARG A 48 -15.53 4.32 -11.27
N LYS A 49 -15.56 3.25 -10.47
CA LYS A 49 -16.79 2.64 -9.94
C LYS A 49 -16.68 2.53 -8.43
N GLU A 50 -17.68 3.05 -7.72
CA GLU A 50 -17.71 3.04 -6.25
C GLU A 50 -17.71 1.61 -5.69
N ASP A 51 -18.44 0.69 -6.32
CA ASP A 51 -18.51 -0.72 -5.88
C ASP A 51 -17.12 -1.36 -5.79
N ASN A 52 -16.24 -1.06 -6.75
CA ASN A 52 -14.87 -1.56 -6.74
C ASN A 52 -14.07 -1.01 -5.57
N VAL A 53 -14.33 0.22 -5.15
CA VAL A 53 -13.68 0.83 -3.98
C VAL A 53 -14.18 0.16 -2.71
N ARG A 54 -15.49 0.01 -2.55
CA ARG A 54 -16.12 -0.61 -1.37
C ARG A 54 -15.62 -2.02 -1.11
N VAL A 55 -15.45 -2.85 -2.14
CA VAL A 55 -14.93 -4.22 -1.97
C VAL A 55 -13.44 -4.28 -1.67
N SER A 56 -12.67 -3.25 -2.06
CA SER A 56 -11.21 -3.26 -1.93
C SER A 56 -10.73 -2.74 -0.58
N VAL A 57 -11.41 -1.73 -0.01
CA VAL A 57 -11.04 -1.07 1.25
C VAL A 57 -10.80 -2.03 2.43
N PRO A 58 -11.63 -3.06 2.68
CA PRO A 58 -11.44 -3.97 3.82
C PRO A 58 -10.13 -4.76 3.79
N SER A 59 -9.47 -4.84 2.62
CA SER A 59 -8.27 -5.67 2.44
C SER A 59 -6.94 -4.91 2.58
N ILE A 60 -6.98 -3.59 2.86
CA ILE A 60 -5.84 -2.68 2.68
C ILE A 60 -5.04 -2.49 3.97
N ASN A 61 -5.70 -2.36 5.13
CA ASN A 61 -5.10 -2.37 6.47
C ASN A 61 -6.20 -2.38 7.53
#